data_AF-A0A5C3NXV8-F1
#
_entry.id   AF-A0A5C3NXV8-F1
#
_cell.length_a   1.000
_cell.length_b   1.000
_cell.length_c   1.000
_cell.angle_alpha   90.00
_cell.angle_beta   90.00
_cell.angle_gamma   90.00
#
_symmetry.space_group_name_H-M   'P 1'
#
loop_
_entity.id
_entity.type
_entity.pdbx_description
1 polymer ?
#
loop_
_entity_poly.entity_id
_entity_poly.type
_entity_poly.pdbx_seq_one_letter_code
_entity_poly.pdbx_strand_id
1 'polypeptide(L)'
;MVCTSGLVVAPLLVVFVGSQVLVTISIVQGIREQLQKRAPPFATYTWIEDDVPEYFPVSGGPTLVLTSIEESVRYGIQEPEAYYEWAYNAPVGEGGNVRLGPNHRLFVTSFAHQLHCLLTFRTLLNDEGIPDGRALHHSEHCLSFLRQHTLCAADTTLEPDDTFSRNFTSQRVIADRKCVRTESYYETTRDMWMEWVAFKHRSTNTSL
;
A
#
# COMPACT_ATOMS: atom_id res chain seq x y z
N MET A 1 -6.57 28.17 66.54
CA MET A 1 -6.87 27.14 65.52
C MET A 1 -6.79 27.80 64.15
N VAL A 2 -6.40 27.08 63.11
CA VAL A 2 -6.13 27.55 61.72
C VAL A 2 -4.64 27.85 61.46
N CYS A 3 -3.86 26.81 61.16
CA CYS A 3 -2.62 26.89 60.35
C CYS A 3 -2.02 25.54 59.95
N THR A 4 -2.75 24.42 60.06
CA THR A 4 -2.24 23.09 59.67
C THR A 4 -2.65 22.71 58.24
N SER A 5 -3.72 23.31 57.70
CA SER A 5 -4.24 23.01 56.37
C SER A 5 -3.28 23.43 55.24
N GLY A 6 -2.56 24.56 55.40
CA GLY A 6 -1.62 25.06 54.38
C GLY A 6 -0.36 24.21 54.21
N LEU A 7 0.10 23.56 55.29
CA LEU A 7 1.30 22.71 55.30
C LEU A 7 1.14 21.42 54.49
N VAL A 8 -0.10 20.94 54.31
CA VAL A 8 -0.41 19.72 53.54
C VAL A 8 -0.86 20.06 52.11
N VAL A 9 -1.54 21.19 51.92
CA VAL A 9 -2.02 21.61 50.59
C VAL A 9 -0.88 22.02 49.66
N ALA A 10 0.14 22.72 50.16
CA ALA A 10 1.28 23.13 49.35
C ALA A 10 2.07 21.97 48.72
N PRO A 11 2.50 20.91 49.46
CA PRO A 11 3.20 19.79 48.86
C PRO A 11 2.31 18.98 47.91
N LEU A 12 1.01 18.84 48.21
CA LEU A 12 0.06 18.19 47.30
C LEU A 12 -0.08 18.94 45.97
N LEU A 13 -0.13 20.27 46.01
CA LEU A 13 -0.15 21.09 44.79
C LEU A 13 1.14 20.96 43.99
N VAL A 14 2.31 20.93 44.65
CA VAL A 14 3.61 20.73 43.98
C VAL A 14 3.67 19.37 43.29
N VAL A 15 3.24 18.30 43.98
CA VAL A 15 3.17 16.95 43.39
C VAL A 15 2.18 16.90 42.23
N PHE A 16 1.00 17.52 42.37
CA PHE A 16 0.01 17.56 41.29
C PHE A 16 0.54 18.30 40.05
N VAL A 17 1.10 19.51 40.22
CA VAL A 17 1.71 20.27 39.11
C VAL A 17 2.88 19.50 38.50
N GLY A 18 3.77 18.92 39.32
CA GLY A 18 4.87 18.09 38.83
C GLY A 18 4.37 16.90 38.01
N SER A 19 3.32 16.22 38.46
CA SER A 19 2.71 15.10 37.73
C SER A 19 2.11 15.53 36.39
N GLN A 20 1.42 16.67 36.33
CA GLN A 20 0.85 17.20 35.09
C GLN A 20 1.92 17.60 34.07
N VAL A 21 3.02 18.19 34.55
CA VAL A 21 4.18 18.54 33.71
C VAL A 21 4.81 17.27 33.14
N LEU A 22 5.04 16.24 33.97
CA LEU A 22 5.61 14.97 33.52
C LEU A 22 4.71 14.27 32.49
N VAL A 23 3.40 14.19 32.74
CA VAL A 23 2.42 13.64 31.79
C VAL A 23 2.46 14.39 30.46
N THR A 24 2.50 15.72 30.50
CA THR A 24 2.59 16.55 29.29
C THR A 24 3.88 16.29 28.51
N ILE A 25 5.02 16.20 29.21
CA ILE A 25 6.31 15.87 28.59
C ILE A 25 6.26 14.50 27.91
N SER A 26 5.73 13.48 28.60
CA SER A 26 5.61 12.13 28.03
C SER A 26 4.70 12.08 26.81
N ILE A 27 3.57 12.82 26.83
CA ILE A 27 2.68 12.93 25.66
C ILE A 27 3.40 13.61 24.49
N VAL A 28 4.09 14.73 24.74
CA VAL A 28 4.82 15.46 23.69
C VAL A 28 5.95 14.61 23.10
N GLN A 29 6.69 13.88 23.94
CA GLN A 29 7.73 12.95 23.48
C GLN A 29 7.13 11.83 22.62
N GLY A 30 6.04 11.20 23.08
CA GLY A 30 5.33 10.18 22.32
C GLY A 30 4.81 10.69 20.98
N ILE A 31 4.24 11.90 20.93
CA ILE A 31 3.79 12.53 19.68
C ILE A 31 4.99 12.79 18.75
N ARG A 32 6.11 13.33 19.27
CA ARG A 32 7.31 13.57 18.45
C ARG A 32 7.87 12.29 17.85
N GLU A 33 7.97 11.22 18.64
CA GLU A 33 8.42 9.92 18.14
C GLU A 33 7.52 9.38 17.04
N GLN A 34 6.20 9.53 17.18
CA GLN A 34 5.24 9.11 16.14
C GLN A 34 5.34 9.99 14.89
N LEU A 35 5.53 11.31 15.05
CA LEU A 35 5.70 12.23 13.92
C LEU A 35 7.01 11.99 13.16
N GLN A 36 8.09 11.64 13.85
CA GLN A 36 9.38 11.29 13.23
C GLN A 36 9.31 10.01 12.38
N LYS A 37 8.37 9.11 12.68
CA LYS A 37 8.12 7.91 11.87
C LYS A 37 7.27 8.17 10.63
N ARG A 38 6.65 9.35 10.50
CA ARG A 38 5.83 9.68 9.33
C ARG A 38 6.71 10.12 8.18
N ALA A 39 6.29 9.75 6.97
CA ALA A 39 6.88 10.30 5.76
C ALA A 39 6.83 11.85 5.79
N PRO A 40 7.89 12.53 5.34
CA PRO A 40 7.91 13.98 5.17
C PRO A 40 6.71 14.47 4.34
N PRO A 41 6.19 15.69 4.60
CA PRO A 41 5.16 16.29 3.78
C PRO A 41 5.58 16.39 2.30
N PHE A 42 4.64 16.28 1.37
CA PHE A 42 4.93 16.34 -0.07
C PHE A 42 5.61 17.62 -0.55
N ALA A 43 5.44 18.71 0.19
CA ALA A 43 6.10 19.98 -0.05
C ALA A 43 7.62 19.96 0.19
N THR A 44 8.17 18.92 0.85
CA THR A 44 9.62 18.83 1.12
C THR A 44 10.41 18.17 0.00
N TYR A 45 9.75 17.48 -0.93
CA TYR A 45 10.39 16.81 -2.06
C TYR A 45 10.51 17.76 -3.26
N THR A 46 11.64 17.71 -3.96
CA THR A 46 11.83 18.46 -5.21
C THR A 46 11.12 17.82 -6.40
N TRP A 47 10.79 16.53 -6.31
CA TRP A 47 10.17 15.73 -7.38
C TRP A 47 11.07 15.53 -8.60
N ILE A 48 12.36 15.84 -8.47
CA ILE A 48 13.40 15.65 -9.49
C ILE A 48 14.08 14.31 -9.23
N GLU A 49 14.27 13.51 -10.28
CA GLU A 49 14.96 12.21 -10.21
C GLU A 49 14.39 11.33 -9.08
N ASP A 50 15.22 10.99 -8.09
CA ASP A 50 14.87 10.09 -6.99
C ASP A 50 14.43 10.83 -5.71
N ASP A 51 14.37 12.17 -5.72
CA ASP A 51 13.88 12.96 -4.59
C ASP A 51 12.34 13.01 -4.60
N VAL A 52 11.76 11.85 -4.28
CA VAL A 52 10.33 11.56 -4.24
C VAL A 52 10.02 10.68 -3.01
N PRO A 53 8.76 10.59 -2.57
CA PRO A 53 8.39 9.64 -1.52
C PRO A 53 8.70 8.20 -1.96
N GLU A 54 9.41 7.46 -1.11
CA GLU A 54 9.71 6.04 -1.34
C GLU A 54 8.44 5.18 -1.31
N TYR A 55 7.51 5.52 -0.41
CA TYR A 55 6.25 4.80 -0.24
C TYR A 55 5.07 5.56 -0.85
N PHE A 56 4.17 4.83 -1.48
CA PHE A 56 2.95 5.39 -2.03
C PHE A 56 2.05 5.95 -0.92
N PRO A 57 1.60 7.22 -1.02
CA PRO A 57 0.79 7.89 -0.01
C PRO A 57 -0.67 7.41 -0.01
N VAL A 58 -0.95 6.30 0.64
CA VAL A 58 -2.34 5.86 0.80
C VAL A 58 -3.12 6.87 1.66
N SER A 59 -4.29 7.31 1.19
CA SER A 59 -5.18 8.20 1.93
C SER A 59 -5.52 7.62 3.31
N GLY A 60 -5.27 8.39 4.37
CA GLY A 60 -5.47 7.95 5.76
C GLY A 60 -4.35 7.06 6.32
N GLY A 61 -3.31 6.78 5.53
CA GLY A 61 -2.19 5.90 5.90
C GLY A 61 -2.51 4.41 5.77
N PRO A 62 -1.50 3.54 5.91
CA PRO A 62 -1.68 2.10 5.80
C PRO A 62 -2.54 1.60 6.97
N THR A 63 -3.75 1.15 6.66
CA THR A 63 -4.61 0.46 7.63
C THR A 63 -4.38 -1.03 7.51
N LEU A 64 -4.04 -1.69 8.63
CA LEU A 64 -3.88 -3.14 8.67
C LEU A 64 -5.23 -3.81 8.93
N VAL A 65 -5.56 -4.80 8.10
CA VAL A 65 -6.76 -5.63 8.22
C VAL A 65 -6.36 -7.10 8.26
N LEU A 66 -7.19 -7.93 8.90
CA LEU A 66 -7.05 -9.38 8.78
C LEU A 66 -7.63 -9.82 7.45
N THR A 67 -6.82 -10.52 6.66
CA THR A 67 -7.19 -11.06 5.36
C THR A 67 -6.90 -12.56 5.37
N SER A 68 -7.89 -13.35 4.98
CA SER A 68 -7.74 -14.79 4.81
C SER A 68 -7.12 -15.08 3.44
N ILE A 69 -6.05 -15.86 3.43
CA ILE A 69 -5.50 -16.47 2.22
C ILE A 69 -6.26 -17.77 2.01
N GLU A 70 -6.97 -17.88 0.90
CA GLU A 70 -7.82 -19.03 0.63
C GLU A 70 -7.77 -19.48 -0.83
N GLU A 71 -8.03 -20.77 -1.03
CA GLU A 71 -8.24 -21.36 -2.34
C GLU A 71 -9.46 -20.76 -3.03
N SER A 72 -9.27 -20.32 -4.27
CA SER A 72 -10.27 -19.60 -5.05
C SER A 72 -10.62 -20.36 -6.33
N VAL A 73 -11.90 -20.38 -6.68
CA VAL A 73 -12.37 -20.81 -8.01
C VAL A 73 -12.25 -19.71 -9.07
N ARG A 74 -11.89 -18.50 -8.62
CA ARG A 74 -11.59 -17.31 -9.42
C ARG A 74 -10.09 -17.22 -9.66
N TYR A 75 -9.68 -16.46 -10.67
CA TYR A 75 -8.29 -16.24 -11.07
C TYR A 75 -7.62 -17.48 -11.66
N GLY A 76 -8.39 -18.30 -12.38
CA GLY A 76 -7.85 -19.40 -13.17
C GLY A 76 -6.97 -18.93 -14.33
N ILE A 77 -6.46 -19.85 -15.13
CA ILE A 77 -5.57 -19.51 -16.26
C ILE A 77 -6.33 -19.59 -17.57
N GLN A 78 -6.98 -20.72 -17.88
CA GLN A 78 -7.56 -20.98 -19.21
C GLN A 78 -9.07 -20.75 -19.30
N GLU A 79 -9.75 -20.57 -18.17
CA GLU A 79 -11.20 -20.40 -18.11
C GLU A 79 -11.64 -19.16 -18.92
N PRO A 80 -12.83 -19.17 -19.56
CA PRO A 80 -13.30 -18.05 -20.38
C PRO A 80 -13.33 -16.71 -19.63
N GLU A 81 -13.67 -16.75 -18.34
CA GLU A 81 -13.76 -15.58 -17.47
C GLU A 81 -12.40 -15.14 -16.91
N ALA A 82 -11.37 -16.00 -16.95
CA ALA A 82 -10.12 -15.77 -16.25
C ALA A 82 -9.47 -14.44 -16.65
N TYR A 83 -9.43 -14.09 -17.93
CA TYR A 83 -8.90 -12.79 -18.36
C TYR A 83 -9.56 -11.62 -17.64
N TYR A 84 -10.89 -11.62 -17.55
CA TYR A 84 -11.66 -10.55 -16.90
C TYR A 84 -11.45 -10.53 -15.40
N GLU A 85 -11.32 -11.70 -14.76
CA GLU A 85 -11.02 -11.79 -13.34
C GLU A 85 -9.66 -11.18 -13.02
N TRP A 86 -8.61 -11.59 -13.72
CA TRP A 86 -7.28 -10.99 -13.54
C TRP A 86 -7.28 -9.49 -13.85
N ALA A 87 -7.91 -9.07 -14.95
CA ALA A 87 -8.01 -7.67 -15.34
C ALA A 87 -8.83 -6.81 -14.36
N TYR A 88 -9.77 -7.41 -13.62
CA TYR A 88 -10.59 -6.69 -12.63
C TYR A 88 -9.75 -6.12 -11.48
N ASN A 89 -8.58 -6.69 -11.21
CA ASN A 89 -7.63 -6.14 -10.22
C ASN A 89 -6.93 -4.86 -10.70
N ALA A 90 -7.04 -4.47 -11.96
CA ALA A 90 -6.41 -3.25 -12.44
C ALA A 90 -7.08 -2.02 -11.80
N PRO A 91 -6.31 -1.09 -11.19
CA PRO A 91 -6.89 0.16 -10.72
C PRO A 91 -7.50 0.95 -11.88
N VAL A 92 -8.52 1.75 -11.58
CA VAL A 92 -9.24 2.54 -12.58
C VAL A 92 -8.32 3.52 -13.32
N GLY A 93 -8.72 3.91 -14.53
CA GLY A 93 -8.00 4.92 -15.31
C GLY A 93 -6.76 4.35 -15.99
N GLU A 94 -5.59 4.92 -15.69
CA GLU A 94 -4.30 4.53 -16.28
C GLU A 94 -3.71 3.25 -15.65
N GLY A 95 -4.54 2.31 -15.15
CA GLY A 95 -4.09 0.99 -14.69
C GLY A 95 -3.21 1.01 -13.44
N GLY A 96 -3.42 1.98 -12.55
CA GLY A 96 -2.61 2.16 -11.34
C GLY A 96 -1.37 3.02 -11.50
N ASN A 97 -1.17 3.59 -12.69
CA ASN A 97 -0.28 4.72 -12.86
C ASN A 97 -0.83 5.97 -12.16
N VAL A 98 0.04 6.70 -11.48
CA VAL A 98 -0.33 7.86 -10.66
C VAL A 98 0.42 9.11 -11.08
N ARG A 99 -0.20 10.28 -10.87
CA ARG A 99 0.37 11.59 -11.16
C ARG A 99 0.66 12.29 -9.84
N LEU A 100 1.93 12.53 -9.53
CA LEU A 100 2.36 13.11 -8.25
C LEU A 100 3.24 14.35 -8.44
N GLY A 101 3.27 15.16 -7.40
CA GLY A 101 4.06 16.40 -7.36
C GLY A 101 3.44 17.55 -8.15
N PRO A 102 4.05 18.75 -8.06
CA PRO A 102 3.51 19.96 -8.67
C PRO A 102 3.39 19.88 -10.20
N ASN A 103 4.23 19.07 -10.83
CA ASN A 103 4.27 18.90 -12.29
C ASN A 103 3.50 17.67 -12.80
N HIS A 104 2.69 17.02 -11.95
CA HIS A 104 1.94 15.81 -12.33
C HIS A 104 2.82 14.71 -12.94
N ARG A 105 4.01 14.47 -12.35
CA ARG A 105 4.97 13.48 -12.81
C ARG A 105 4.34 12.08 -12.74
N LEU A 106 4.53 11.29 -13.79
CA LEU A 106 4.03 9.92 -13.88
C LEU A 106 4.86 8.98 -13.01
N PHE A 107 4.19 8.16 -12.23
CA PHE A 107 4.78 7.06 -11.46
C PHE A 107 3.95 5.79 -11.66
N VAL A 108 4.60 4.64 -11.51
CA VAL A 108 3.98 3.32 -11.43
C VAL A 108 4.21 2.80 -10.03
N THR A 109 3.15 2.51 -9.27
CA THR A 109 3.32 1.98 -7.92
C THR A 109 3.73 0.50 -7.98
N SER A 110 4.48 0.02 -6.98
CA SER A 110 4.88 -1.39 -6.93
C SER A 110 3.67 -2.33 -6.94
N PHE A 111 2.58 -1.97 -6.26
CA PHE A 111 1.36 -2.76 -6.19
C PHE A 111 0.69 -2.91 -7.57
N ALA A 112 0.50 -1.81 -8.31
CA ALA A 112 -0.06 -1.88 -9.67
C ALA A 112 0.85 -2.64 -10.63
N HIS A 113 2.17 -2.46 -10.54
CA HIS A 113 3.12 -3.15 -11.39
C HIS A 113 3.10 -4.67 -11.14
N GLN A 114 3.00 -5.11 -9.88
CA GLN A 114 2.87 -6.53 -9.55
C GLN A 114 1.61 -7.14 -10.16
N LEU A 115 0.46 -6.49 -10.03
CA LEU A 115 -0.80 -6.96 -10.63
C LEU A 115 -0.73 -7.02 -12.16
N HIS A 116 -0.11 -6.02 -12.79
CA HIS A 116 0.17 -6.00 -14.23
C HIS A 116 1.06 -7.18 -14.66
N CYS A 117 2.13 -7.45 -13.90
CA CYS A 117 3.00 -8.60 -14.17
C CYS A 117 2.24 -9.93 -14.04
N LEU A 118 1.39 -10.08 -13.02
CA LEU A 118 0.59 -11.30 -12.84
C LEU A 118 -0.40 -11.52 -13.98
N LEU A 119 -1.12 -10.49 -14.42
CA LEU A 119 -1.99 -10.57 -15.61
C LEU A 119 -1.19 -10.91 -16.87
N THR A 120 0.01 -10.34 -17.02
CA THR A 120 0.91 -10.65 -18.14
C THR A 120 1.32 -12.12 -18.10
N PHE A 121 1.68 -12.66 -16.93
CA PHE A 121 2.01 -14.08 -16.79
C PHE A 121 0.85 -15.00 -17.08
N ARG A 122 -0.34 -14.71 -16.55
CA ARG A 122 -1.53 -15.49 -16.88
C ARG A 122 -1.77 -15.52 -18.39
N THR A 123 -1.59 -14.38 -19.07
CA THR A 123 -1.74 -14.29 -20.53
C THR A 123 -0.71 -15.17 -21.24
N LEU A 124 0.56 -15.13 -20.82
CA LEU A 124 1.63 -15.96 -21.37
C LEU A 124 1.42 -17.46 -21.10
N LEU A 125 0.95 -17.82 -19.91
CA LEU A 125 0.66 -19.22 -19.53
C LEU A 125 -0.56 -19.80 -20.27
N ASN A 126 -1.42 -18.93 -20.79
CA ASN A 126 -2.56 -19.31 -21.62
C ASN A 126 -2.21 -19.33 -23.12
N ASP A 127 -1.04 -18.84 -23.51
CA ASP A 127 -0.56 -18.86 -24.90
C ASP A 127 0.21 -20.16 -25.16
N GLU A 128 -0.03 -20.80 -26.31
CA GLU A 128 0.71 -21.99 -26.75
C GLU A 128 2.04 -21.62 -27.45
N GLY A 129 2.21 -20.34 -27.81
CA GLY A 129 3.39 -19.83 -28.49
C GLY A 129 4.57 -19.53 -27.54
N ILE A 130 5.79 -19.57 -28.11
CA ILE A 130 6.98 -19.04 -27.42
C ILE A 130 6.99 -17.52 -27.66
N PRO A 131 7.00 -16.69 -26.60
CA PRO A 131 7.06 -15.24 -26.79
C PRO A 131 8.37 -14.84 -27.47
N ASP A 132 8.29 -13.89 -28.40
CA ASP A 132 9.44 -13.34 -29.11
C ASP A 132 9.48 -11.79 -29.04
N GLY A 133 10.58 -11.22 -29.50
CA GLY A 133 10.77 -9.76 -29.60
C GLY A 133 10.39 -8.99 -28.32
N ARG A 134 9.41 -8.09 -28.45
CA ARG A 134 8.92 -7.26 -27.34
C ARG A 134 8.23 -8.09 -26.26
N ALA A 135 7.48 -9.13 -26.64
CA ALA A 135 6.76 -9.97 -25.69
C ALA A 135 7.75 -10.74 -24.81
N LEU A 136 8.83 -11.28 -25.40
CA LEU A 136 9.90 -11.94 -24.66
C LEU A 136 10.57 -11.00 -23.66
N HIS A 137 11.02 -9.82 -24.12
CA HIS A 137 11.66 -8.84 -23.23
C HIS A 137 10.74 -8.41 -22.09
N HIS A 138 9.45 -8.20 -22.36
CA HIS A 138 8.48 -7.84 -21.32
C HIS A 138 8.29 -8.98 -20.32
N SER A 139 8.29 -10.24 -20.77
CA SER A 139 8.21 -11.43 -19.93
C SER A 139 9.42 -11.55 -19.00
N GLU A 140 10.63 -11.36 -19.54
CA GLU A 140 11.89 -11.38 -18.77
C GLU A 140 11.94 -10.27 -17.71
N HIS A 141 11.49 -9.07 -18.08
CA HIS A 141 11.33 -7.94 -17.16
C HIS A 141 10.36 -8.28 -16.02
N CYS A 142 9.16 -8.77 -16.35
CA CYS A 142 8.16 -9.15 -15.35
C CYS A 142 8.68 -10.25 -14.41
N LEU A 143 9.40 -11.25 -14.93
CA LEU A 143 9.95 -12.35 -14.13
C LEU A 143 11.01 -11.82 -13.16
N SER A 144 11.90 -10.96 -13.67
CA SER A 144 12.97 -10.35 -12.88
C SER A 144 12.40 -9.45 -11.78
N PHE A 145 11.37 -8.66 -12.10
CA PHE A 145 10.69 -7.78 -11.15
C PHE A 145 10.00 -8.58 -10.03
N LEU A 146 9.19 -9.60 -10.35
CA LEU A 146 8.52 -10.42 -9.34
C LEU A 146 9.53 -11.20 -8.48
N ARG A 147 10.59 -11.74 -9.09
CA ARG A 147 11.68 -12.39 -8.37
C ARG A 147 12.35 -11.43 -7.39
N GLN A 148 12.73 -10.22 -7.84
CA GLN A 148 13.39 -9.24 -6.97
C GLN A 148 12.47 -8.84 -5.82
N HIS A 149 11.19 -8.62 -6.08
CA HIS A 149 10.23 -8.26 -5.04
C HIS A 149 10.08 -9.38 -4.01
N THR A 150 9.96 -10.63 -4.47
CA THR A 150 9.87 -11.81 -3.62
C THR A 150 11.14 -11.96 -2.77
N LEU A 151 12.33 -11.66 -3.29
CA LEU A 151 13.57 -11.76 -2.53
C LEU A 151 13.76 -10.62 -1.50
N CYS A 152 13.29 -9.41 -1.80
CA CYS A 152 13.44 -8.26 -0.90
C CYS A 152 12.40 -8.21 0.23
N ALA A 153 11.22 -8.77 0.00
CA ALA A 153 10.09 -8.74 0.93
C ALA A 153 9.39 -10.10 1.01
N ALA A 154 10.18 -11.18 1.04
CA ALA A 154 9.65 -12.55 1.15
C ALA A 154 8.81 -12.70 2.42
N ASP A 155 7.56 -13.12 2.28
CA ASP A 155 6.83 -13.71 3.38
C ASP A 155 7.27 -15.18 3.52
N THR A 156 8.11 -15.49 4.51
CA THR A 156 8.58 -16.86 4.75
C THR A 156 7.52 -17.76 5.39
N THR A 157 6.28 -17.29 5.54
CA THR A 157 5.15 -18.03 6.15
C THR A 157 4.18 -18.61 5.11
N LEU A 158 4.62 -18.70 3.85
CA LEU A 158 3.76 -18.96 2.69
C LEU A 158 2.95 -20.26 2.75
N GLU A 159 3.51 -21.36 3.27
CA GLU A 159 2.82 -22.66 3.29
C GLU A 159 3.05 -23.45 4.59
N PRO A 160 1.99 -24.02 5.19
CA PRO A 160 2.13 -24.96 6.30
C PRO A 160 2.83 -26.26 5.87
N ASP A 161 3.33 -27.02 6.83
CA ASP A 161 4.05 -28.28 6.59
C ASP A 161 3.16 -29.40 5.98
N ASP A 162 1.84 -29.21 6.03
CA ASP A 162 0.83 -30.17 5.59
C ASP A 162 0.28 -29.94 4.17
N THR A 163 0.82 -28.98 3.40
CA THR A 163 0.28 -28.56 2.08
C THR A 163 -0.13 -29.74 1.19
N PHE A 164 0.74 -30.75 1.03
CA PHE A 164 0.48 -31.88 0.13
C PHE A 164 -0.55 -32.90 0.66
N SER A 165 -0.88 -32.85 1.95
CA SER A 165 -1.85 -33.75 2.59
C SER A 165 -3.23 -33.12 2.78
N ARG A 166 -3.33 -31.81 2.53
CA ARG A 166 -4.52 -31.01 2.80
C ARG A 166 -5.58 -31.19 1.72
N ASN A 167 -6.86 -31.23 2.13
CA ASN A 167 -7.97 -31.23 1.17
C ASN A 167 -8.41 -29.79 0.88
N PHE A 168 -7.84 -29.20 -0.16
CA PHE A 168 -8.09 -27.82 -0.60
C PHE A 168 -9.55 -27.53 -0.96
N THR A 169 -10.39 -28.53 -1.26
CA THR A 169 -11.83 -28.32 -1.50
C THR A 169 -12.60 -28.10 -0.20
N SER A 170 -12.22 -28.81 0.87
CA SER A 170 -12.88 -28.72 2.19
C SER A 170 -12.22 -27.74 3.16
N GLN A 171 -10.92 -27.52 3.02
CA GLN A 171 -10.07 -26.73 3.92
C GLN A 171 -9.45 -25.56 3.16
N ARG A 172 -10.30 -24.72 2.57
CA ARG A 172 -9.91 -23.66 1.62
C ARG A 172 -9.07 -22.55 2.24
N VAL A 173 -9.32 -22.16 3.48
CA VAL A 173 -8.58 -21.07 4.15
C VAL A 173 -7.24 -21.58 4.67
N ILE A 174 -6.16 -21.21 4.01
CA ILE A 174 -4.79 -21.63 4.36
C ILE A 174 -4.37 -20.96 5.66
N ALA A 175 -4.47 -19.62 5.72
CA ALA A 175 -4.14 -18.86 6.92
C ALA A 175 -4.70 -17.44 6.88
N ASP A 176 -4.88 -16.85 8.05
CA ASP A 176 -5.13 -15.41 8.18
C ASP A 176 -3.80 -14.63 8.29
N ARG A 177 -3.75 -13.47 7.65
CA ARG A 177 -2.61 -12.56 7.65
C ARG A 177 -3.06 -11.13 7.94
N LYS A 178 -2.20 -10.37 8.62
CA LYS A 178 -2.40 -8.92 8.78
C LYS A 178 -1.81 -8.22 7.57
N CYS A 179 -2.67 -7.80 6.65
CA CYS A 179 -2.29 -7.17 5.39
C CYS A 179 -2.66 -5.69 5.39
N VAL A 180 -2.00 -4.90 4.54
CA VAL A 180 -2.45 -3.54 4.25
C VAL A 180 -3.77 -3.63 3.47
N ARG A 181 -4.77 -2.86 3.91
CA ARG A 181 -6.10 -2.79 3.28
C ARG A 181 -5.99 -2.33 1.83
N THR A 182 -6.22 -3.22 0.88
CA THR A 182 -6.06 -2.94 -0.55
C THR A 182 -7.07 -1.92 -1.07
N GLU A 183 -8.27 -1.86 -0.48
CA GLU A 183 -9.32 -0.90 -0.84
C GLU A 183 -8.82 0.54 -0.71
N SER A 184 -8.01 0.83 0.31
CA SER A 184 -7.46 2.17 0.51
C SER A 184 -6.53 2.60 -0.63
N TYR A 185 -5.80 1.65 -1.22
CA TYR A 185 -4.99 1.89 -2.41
C TYR A 185 -5.86 2.19 -3.64
N TYR A 186 -6.92 1.40 -3.87
CA TYR A 186 -7.84 1.62 -4.98
C TYR A 186 -8.58 2.96 -4.87
N GLU A 187 -9.05 3.32 -3.67
CA GLU A 187 -9.67 4.62 -3.39
C GLU A 187 -8.70 5.76 -3.69
N THR A 188 -7.47 5.68 -3.17
CA THR A 188 -6.45 6.71 -3.38
C THR A 188 -6.14 6.89 -4.87
N THR A 189 -5.89 5.79 -5.60
CA THR A 189 -5.56 5.86 -7.03
C THR A 189 -6.72 6.34 -7.89
N ARG A 190 -7.96 5.96 -7.54
CA ARG A 190 -9.18 6.52 -8.16
C ARG A 190 -9.25 8.03 -7.97
N ASP A 191 -9.07 8.51 -6.75
CA ASP A 191 -9.19 9.94 -6.45
C ASP A 191 -8.12 10.75 -7.22
N MET A 192 -6.88 10.25 -7.23
CA MET A 192 -5.79 10.83 -8.04
C MET A 192 -6.08 10.82 -9.55
N TRP A 193 -6.69 9.75 -10.06
CA TRP A 193 -7.11 9.69 -11.46
C TRP A 193 -8.17 10.74 -11.79
N MET A 194 -9.16 10.92 -10.91
CA MET A 194 -10.21 11.93 -11.08
C MET A 194 -9.63 13.35 -11.06
N GLU A 195 -8.68 13.62 -10.15
CA GLU A 195 -7.95 14.90 -10.09
C GLU A 195 -7.20 15.17 -11.40
N TRP A 196 -6.50 14.16 -11.93
CA TRP A 196 -5.77 14.25 -13.19
C TRP A 196 -6.68 14.52 -14.39
N VAL A 197 -7.81 13.82 -14.49
CA VAL A 197 -8.81 14.04 -15.54
C VAL A 197 -9.35 15.48 -15.46
N ALA A 198 -9.66 15.95 -14.26
CA ALA A 198 -10.14 17.32 -14.06
C ALA A 198 -9.08 18.37 -14.42
N PHE A 199 -7.81 18.13 -14.08
CA PHE A 199 -6.69 18.97 -14.51
C PHE A 199 -6.60 19.04 -16.03
N LYS A 200 -6.56 17.90 -16.72
CA LYS A 200 -6.48 17.86 -18.19
C LYS A 200 -7.60 18.65 -18.84
N HIS A 201 -8.83 18.47 -18.38
CA HIS A 201 -9.99 19.19 -18.90
C HIS A 201 -9.90 20.72 -18.68
N ARG A 202 -9.37 21.17 -17.53
CA ARG A 202 -9.12 22.60 -17.31
C ARG A 202 -8.05 23.14 -18.24
N SER A 203 -6.91 22.43 -18.35
CA SER A 203 -5.77 22.84 -19.16
C SER A 203 -6.12 22.96 -20.64
N THR A 204 -6.95 22.06 -21.18
CA THR A 204 -7.44 22.12 -22.56
C THR A 204 -8.38 23.31 -22.81
N ASN A 205 -9.10 23.77 -21.78
CA ASN A 205 -10.04 24.89 -21.91
C ASN A 205 -9.38 26.27 -21.75
N THR A 206 -8.21 26.34 -21.09
CA THR A 206 -7.43 27.58 -20.93
C THR A 206 -6.42 27.84 -22.05
N SER A 207 -6.28 26.91 -23.00
CA SER A 207 -5.36 27.03 -24.14
C SER A 207 -6.05 27.51 -25.43
N LEU A 208 -7.26 28.07 -25.31
CA LEU A 208 -8.01 28.84 -26.31
C LEU A 208 -8.23 30.27 -25.80
#